data_AF-A0A427HCS2-F1
#
_entry.id   AF-A0A427HCS2-F1
#
_cell.length_a   1.000
_cell.length_b   1.000
_cell.length_c   1.000
_cell.angle_alpha   90.00
_cell.angle_beta   90.00
_cell.angle_gamma   90.00
#
_symmetry.space_group_name_H-M   'P 1'
#
loop_
_entity.id
_entity.type
_entity.pdbx_description
1 polymer ?
#
loop_
_entity_poly.entity_id
_entity_poly.type
_entity_poly.pdbx_seq_one_letter_code
_entity_poly.pdbx_strand_id
1 'polypeptide(L)' 'MPYHGHTSEGLEFVEDAIKQLWSTYDPEQPSTAPTQEEVINYLKSRGAGVNMAQAVNLVLRPGKLRQGGRRVKQVITSKE' A
#
# COMPACT_ATOMS: atom_id res chain seq x y z
N MET A 1 17.38 -1.89 23.45
CA MET A 1 16.56 -3.02 22.93
C MET A 1 17.40 -3.78 21.92
N PRO A 2 17.40 -5.12 21.91
CA PRO A 2 18.12 -5.89 20.89
C PRO A 2 17.46 -5.67 19.53
N TYR A 3 18.28 -5.37 18.51
CA TYR A 3 17.82 -5.24 17.13
C TYR A 3 17.90 -6.61 16.47
N HIS A 4 16.76 -7.16 16.06
CA HIS A 4 16.68 -8.52 15.53
C HIS A 4 17.01 -8.62 14.03
N GLY A 5 17.39 -7.52 13.38
CA GLY A 5 18.06 -7.52 12.07
C GLY A 5 17.37 -8.29 10.95
N HIS A 6 16.05 -8.47 11.01
CA HIS A 6 15.33 -9.24 10.00
C HIS A 6 15.30 -8.46 8.69
N THR A 7 16.08 -8.94 7.72
CA THR A 7 16.11 -8.41 6.36
C THR A 7 15.30 -9.33 5.45
N SER A 8 14.48 -8.74 4.59
CA SER A 8 13.88 -9.45 3.46
C SER A 8 13.69 -8.47 2.31
N GLU A 9 13.69 -8.99 1.09
CA GLU A 9 13.51 -8.19 -0.13
C GLU A 9 12.25 -7.29 -0.04
N GLY A 10 11.14 -7.83 0.48
CA GLY A 10 9.92 -7.04 0.68
C GLY A 10 10.08 -5.89 1.69
N LEU A 11 10.87 -6.08 2.75
CA LEU A 11 11.13 -5.03 3.74
C LEU A 11 12.03 -3.92 3.17
N GLU A 12 12.98 -4.25 2.29
CA GLU A 12 13.80 -3.26 1.59
C GLU A 12 12.93 -2.37 0.68
N PHE A 13 12.00 -2.97 -0.06
CA PHE A 13 11.02 -2.22 -0.86
C PHE A 13 10.11 -1.33 -0.02
N VAL A 14 9.69 -1.80 1.15
CA VAL A 14 8.88 -1.00 2.10
C VAL A 14 9.68 0.22 2.56
N GLU A 15 10.91 0.03 3.02
CA GLU A 15 11.75 1.12 3.52
C GLU A 15 12.05 2.16 2.43
N ASP A 16 12.38 1.70 1.22
CA ASP A 16 12.68 2.55 0.07
C ASP A 16 11.45 3.38 -0.35
N ALA A 17 10.28 2.74 -0.45
CA ALA A 17 9.03 3.42 -0.77
C ALA A 17 8.60 4.43 0.31
N ILE A 18 8.87 4.15 1.60
CA ILE A 18 8.60 5.11 2.68
C ILE A 18 9.40 6.40 2.45
N LYS A 19 10.70 6.27 2.19
CA LYS A 19 11.59 7.42 2.01
C LYS A 19 11.22 8.26 0.79
N GLN A 20 10.83 7.60 -0.30
CA GLN A 20 10.66 8.25 -1.61
C GLN A 20 9.25 8.77 -1.85
N LEU A 21 8.22 8.06 -1.39
CA LEU A 21 6.82 8.37 -1.72
C LEU A 21 6.00 8.81 -0.51
N TRP A 22 6.34 8.36 0.70
CA TRP A 22 5.54 8.61 1.91
C TRP A 22 6.20 9.56 2.90
N SER A 23 7.38 10.09 2.60
CA SER A 23 8.13 10.97 3.50
C SER A 23 7.43 12.31 3.77
N THR A 24 6.53 12.73 2.87
CA THR A 24 5.75 13.98 2.97
C THR A 24 4.27 13.72 3.27
N TYR A 25 3.88 12.49 3.58
CA TYR A 25 2.48 12.16 3.84
C TYR A 25 1.99 12.83 5.14
N ASP A 26 0.93 13.61 5.01
CA ASP A 26 0.20 14.21 6.13
C ASP A 26 -1.14 13.46 6.36
N PRO A 27 -1.34 12.86 7.55
CA PRO A 27 -2.59 12.21 7.90
C PRO A 27 -3.83 13.10 7.80
N GLU A 28 -3.70 14.41 8.03
CA GLU A 28 -4.81 15.38 7.99
C GLU A 28 -5.09 15.88 6.57
N GLN A 29 -4.15 15.67 5.63
CA GLN A 29 -4.29 16.04 4.21
C GLN A 29 -4.12 14.80 3.31
N PRO A 30 -5.18 14.00 3.09
CA PRO A 30 -5.13 12.76 2.31
C PRO A 30 -4.60 12.90 0.87
N SER A 31 -4.67 14.10 0.28
CA SER A 31 -4.15 14.41 -1.06
C SER A 31 -2.62 14.37 -1.15
N THR A 32 -1.92 14.43 -0.01
CA THR A 32 -0.46 14.26 0.06
C THR A 32 -0.03 12.80 -0.07
N ALA A 33 -0.96 11.85 0.01
CA ALA A 33 -0.65 10.44 -0.15
C ALA A 33 -0.41 10.11 -1.64
N PRO A 34 0.63 9.33 -1.97
CA PRO A 34 0.83 8.84 -3.34
C PRO A 34 -0.33 7.93 -3.73
N THR A 35 -0.69 7.92 -5.01
CA THR A 35 -1.70 7.02 -5.58
C THR A 35 -1.21 5.57 -5.59
N GLN A 36 -2.14 4.62 -5.68
CA GLN A 36 -1.79 3.20 -5.76
C GLN A 36 -0.93 2.89 -7.00
N GLU A 37 -1.24 3.55 -8.13
CA GLU A 37 -0.50 3.36 -9.37
C GLU A 37 0.93 3.90 -9.27
N GLU A 38 1.14 5.07 -8.66
CA GLU A 38 2.48 5.61 -8.41
C GLU A 38 3.33 4.68 -7.56
N VAL A 39 2.77 4.15 -6.46
CA VAL A 39 3.49 3.21 -5.59
C VAL A 39 3.83 1.91 -6.33
N ILE A 40 2.89 1.33 -7.07
CA ILE A 40 3.13 0.07 -7.80
C ILE A 40 4.16 0.27 -8.92
N ASN A 41 4.06 1.36 -9.68
CA ASN A 41 4.99 1.65 -10.78
C ASN A 41 6.40 1.92 -10.27
N TYR A 42 6.52 2.64 -9.15
CA TYR A 42 7.80 2.85 -8.48
C TYR A 42 8.44 1.52 -8.03
N LEU A 43 7.68 0.65 -7.35
CA LEU A 43 8.20 -0.63 -6.89
C LEU A 43 8.62 -1.54 -8.05
N LYS A 44 7.84 -1.57 -9.13
CA LYS A 44 8.21 -2.31 -10.35
C LYS A 44 9.48 -1.77 -11.00
N SER A 45 9.68 -0.45 -11.05
CA SER A 45 10.90 0.13 -11.61
C SER A 45 12.15 -0.20 -10.78
N ARG A 46 11.95 -0.50 -9.48
CA ARG A 46 12.98 -1.01 -8.57
C ARG A 46 13.20 -2.52 -8.66
N GLY A 47 12.45 -3.23 -9.52
CA GLY A 47 12.59 -4.67 -9.74
C GLY A 47 11.58 -5.55 -9.01
N ALA A 48 10.63 -4.98 -8.27
CA ALA A 48 9.61 -5.77 -7.58
C ALA A 48 8.65 -6.44 -8.57
N GLY A 49 8.37 -7.73 -8.35
CA GLY A 49 7.30 -8.42 -9.05
C GLY A 49 5.91 -7.81 -8.75
N VAL A 50 4.94 -8.01 -9.64
CA VAL A 50 3.60 -7.40 -9.52
C VAL A 50 2.93 -7.71 -8.18
N ASN A 51 2.98 -8.97 -7.74
CA ASN A 51 2.40 -9.40 -6.47
C ASN A 51 3.13 -8.79 -5.27
N MET A 52 4.46 -8.67 -5.35
CA MET A 52 5.28 -8.04 -4.31
C MET A 52 4.93 -6.56 -4.19
N ALA A 53 4.90 -5.83 -5.31
CA ALA A 53 4.53 -4.42 -5.34
C ALA A 53 3.13 -4.16 -4.76
N GLN A 54 2.17 -5.04 -5.06
CA GLN A 54 0.82 -4.97 -4.48
C GLN A 54 0.82 -5.22 -2.97
N ALA A 55 1.52 -6.25 -2.50
CA ALA A 55 1.64 -6.57 -1.08
C ALA A 55 2.30 -5.43 -0.30
N VAL A 56 3.40 -4.86 -0.82
CA VAL A 56 4.09 -3.71 -0.23
C VAL A 56 3.17 -2.49 -0.19
N ASN A 57 2.47 -2.17 -1.27
CA ASN A 57 1.50 -1.07 -1.28
C ASN A 57 0.39 -1.27 -0.23
N LEU A 58 -0.07 -2.50 -0.02
CA LEU A 58 -1.01 -2.79 1.07
C LEU A 58 -0.37 -2.47 2.42
N VAL A 59 0.83 -2.98 2.71
CA VAL A 59 1.54 -2.74 4.00
C VAL A 59 1.70 -1.24 4.27
N LEU A 60 2.12 -0.45 3.28
CA LEU A 60 2.36 0.99 3.41
C LEU A 60 1.08 1.81 3.64
N ARG A 61 -0.01 1.44 2.95
CA ARG A 61 -1.17 2.31 2.84
C ARG A 61 -2.07 2.25 4.08
N PRO A 62 -2.33 3.39 4.76
CA PRO A 62 -3.26 3.46 5.88
C PRO A 62 -4.64 2.92 5.53
N GLY A 63 -5.32 2.25 6.47
CA GLY A 63 -6.63 1.64 6.25
C GLY A 63 -7.67 2.60 5.67
N LYS A 64 -7.67 3.87 6.12
CA LYS A 64 -8.56 4.94 5.63
C LYS A 64 -8.38 5.28 4.14
N LEU A 65 -7.22 4.96 3.56
CA LEU A 65 -6.87 5.22 2.15
C LEU A 65 -6.93 3.97 1.28
N ARG A 66 -7.17 2.78 1.86
CA ARG A 66 -7.29 1.54 1.10
C ARG A 66 -8.67 1.50 0.41
N GLN A 67 -8.71 1.78 -0.89
CA GLN A 67 -9.90 1.49 -1.70
C GLN A 67 -9.96 -0.03 -1.96
N GLY A 68 -10.65 -0.75 -1.07
CA GLY A 68 -10.68 -2.21 -1.16
C GLY A 68 -11.40 -2.87 0.00
N GLY A 69 -12.66 -2.51 0.22
CA GLY A 69 -13.56 -3.31 1.05
C GLY A 69 -14.03 -4.55 0.29
N ARG A 70 -14.33 -5.64 1.02
CA ARG A 70 -15.13 -6.75 0.49
C ARG A 70 -16.41 -6.16 -0.08
N ARG A 71 -16.70 -6.37 -1.38
CA ARG A 71 -17.97 -5.91 -1.98
C ARG A 71 -19.10 -6.40 -1.07
N VAL A 72 -19.85 -5.48 -0.47
CA VAL A 72 -21.09 -5.85 0.24
C VAL A 72 -21.99 -6.40 -0.85
N LYS A 73 -22.26 -7.70 -0.81
CA LYS A 73 -23.16 -8.35 -1.77
C LYS A 73 -24.53 -7.70 -1.53
N GLN A 74 -24.95 -6.77 -2.39
CA GLN A 74 -26.32 -6.24 -2.31
C GLN A 74 -27.25 -7.42 -2.60
N VAL A 75 -27.89 -7.93 -1.55
CA VAL A 75 -28.96 -8.91 -1.68
C VAL A 75 -30.12 -8.17 -2.31
N ILE A 76 -30.28 -8.32 -3.63
CA ILE A 76 -31.45 -7.82 -4.35
C ILE A 76 -32.64 -8.63 -3.84
N THR A 77 -33.38 -8.09 -2.88
CA THR A 77 -34.65 -8.67 -2.45
C THR A 77 -35.67 -8.21 -3.48
N SER A 78 -35.89 -9.01 -4.52
CA SER A 78 -37.06 -8.87 -5.38
C SER A 78 -38.30 -9.07 -4.51
N LYS A 79 -39.11 -8.03 -4.41
CA LYS A 79 -40.41 -8.07 -3.73
C LYS A 79 -41.43 -8.54 -4.76
N GLU A 80 -41.99 -9.72 -4.54
CA GLU A 80 -43.15 -10.28 -5.26
C GLU A 80 -44.43 -9.48 -4.97
#